data_AF-A0A947DT12-F1
#
_entry.id   AF-A0A947DT12-F1
#
_cell.length_a   1.000
_cell.length_b   1.000
_cell.length_c   1.000
_cell.angle_alpha   90.00
_cell.angle_beta   90.00
_cell.angle_gamma   90.00
#
_symmetry.space_group_name_H-M   'P 1'
#
loop_
_entity.id
_entity.type
_entity.pdbx_description
1 polymer ?
#
loop_
_entity_poly.entity_id
_entity_poly.type
_entity_poly.pdbx_seq_one_letter_code
_entity_poly.pdbx_strand_id
1 'polypeptide(L)'
;MKICILGAGALGCALGGVLTEAGNEVWLINRNADQADAMNSRGLLLRDGGVDRAVPVHAATTAAPVGVADLVVVLVKSFHTREAMEAATSLLGPDTAVLSLQNGLGHEDILAEIVGRERVLAGKTYAGGSQLAPGHVLIGTRGKDTHIGELDGSRSERVQRIADTFNAAGLETFVSDNILGTMWDKLLINVATGALSGITRLTYGELYQRPELEACGVAAVAEAMAVAQASGIVLSITDPRDAWRKAGAGLPYAFKTSMLQSLEKGSVTEIDFVNGSVVRWGARCGVPTPVNQTLVACIKGLETSAPTLTASPESAAMPRSQKSYVEHVAVRVKDIQWHIDFFHDVLGMDVREVDGPADAPQQVWTVGGMQLMHTPGFEAPPSNDAGWLAHLGIMVQDLESALVDAQKWGVKELPQGRNWLQLPDGLAVELIQAHGNSVAEALAIQARV
;
A
#
# COMPACT_ATOMS: atom_id res chain seq x y z
N MET A 1 5.59 17.23 26.01
CA MET A 1 6.94 17.21 25.41
C MET A 1 6.91 17.97 24.10
N LYS A 2 8.02 18.60 23.71
CA LYS A 2 8.22 19.15 22.36
C LYS A 2 8.91 18.12 21.47
N ILE A 3 8.19 17.63 20.46
CA ILE A 3 8.59 16.49 19.64
C ILE A 3 8.68 16.93 18.18
N CYS A 4 9.83 16.70 17.54
CA CYS A 4 9.99 16.90 16.10
C CYS A 4 9.99 15.55 15.37
N ILE A 5 9.04 15.34 14.47
CA ILE A 5 9.02 14.20 13.56
C ILE A 5 9.77 14.58 12.28
N LEU A 6 11.02 14.12 12.17
CA LEU A 6 11.86 14.32 10.99
C LEU A 6 11.53 13.24 9.95
N GLY A 7 10.61 13.57 9.04
CA GLY A 7 10.06 12.64 8.06
C GLY A 7 8.58 12.38 8.27
N ALA A 8 7.75 13.41 8.08
CA ALA A 8 6.29 13.34 8.16
C ALA A 8 5.67 12.75 6.88
N GLY A 9 6.04 11.50 6.55
CA GLY A 9 5.26 10.64 5.67
C GLY A 9 4.12 9.96 6.43
N ALA A 10 3.53 8.90 5.87
CA ALA A 10 2.35 8.26 6.45
C ALA A 10 2.50 7.85 7.93
N LEU A 11 3.58 7.16 8.31
CA LEU A 11 3.85 6.76 9.69
C LEU A 11 4.19 7.96 10.58
N GLY A 12 5.00 8.91 10.09
CA GLY A 12 5.35 10.11 10.85
C GLY A 12 4.14 10.98 11.17
N CYS A 13 3.23 11.14 10.21
CA CYS A 13 1.94 11.80 10.42
C CYS A 13 1.06 11.03 11.41
N ALA A 14 0.95 9.69 11.28
CA ALA A 14 0.13 8.90 12.20
C ALA A 14 0.61 9.03 13.66
N LEU A 15 1.92 8.88 13.91
CA LEU A 15 2.50 9.05 15.24
C LEU A 15 2.38 10.48 15.74
N GLY A 16 2.76 11.46 14.91
CA GLY A 16 2.76 12.85 15.31
C GLY A 16 1.36 13.37 15.59
N GLY A 17 0.35 13.00 14.79
CA GLY A 17 -1.03 13.38 15.05
C GLY A 17 -1.57 12.79 16.37
N VAL A 18 -1.28 11.52 16.66
CA VAL A 18 -1.68 10.90 17.94
C VAL A 18 -0.96 11.56 19.13
N LEU A 19 0.33 11.88 18.98
CA LEU A 19 1.08 12.60 20.02
C LEU A 19 0.57 14.03 20.24
N THR A 20 0.13 14.73 19.19
CA THR A 20 -0.51 16.05 19.29
C THR A 20 -1.84 15.97 20.04
N GLU A 21 -2.67 14.97 19.75
CA GLU A 21 -3.95 14.77 20.46
C GLU A 21 -3.76 14.54 21.95
N ALA A 22 -2.63 13.93 22.35
CA ALA A 22 -2.24 13.74 23.74
C ALA A 22 -1.67 15.01 24.41
N GLY A 23 -1.70 16.17 23.73
CA GLY A 23 -1.28 17.45 24.28
C GLY A 23 0.22 17.76 24.16
N ASN A 24 0.96 17.02 23.33
CA ASN A 24 2.36 17.36 23.04
C ASN A 24 2.47 18.47 21.99
N GLU A 25 3.52 19.29 22.07
CA GLU A 25 3.89 20.22 21.00
C GLU A 25 4.62 19.43 19.92
N VAL A 26 3.94 19.10 18.82
CA VAL A 26 4.51 18.28 17.75
C VAL A 26 4.73 19.10 16.50
N TRP A 27 5.94 18.96 15.94
CA TRP A 27 6.34 19.51 14.65
C TRP A 27 6.56 18.39 13.64
N LEU A 28 5.89 18.48 12.50
CA LEU A 28 5.95 17.54 11.39
C LEU A 28 6.80 18.10 10.26
N ILE A 29 7.97 17.52 10.03
CA ILE A 29 8.89 17.98 8.99
C ILE A 29 8.75 17.12 7.74
N ASN A 30 8.30 17.71 6.64
CA ASN A 30 8.25 17.07 5.32
C ASN A 30 8.75 18.03 4.24
N ARG A 31 9.72 17.58 3.44
CA ARG A 31 10.29 18.37 2.33
C ARG A 31 9.27 18.69 1.21
N ASN A 32 8.14 17.99 1.15
CA ASN A 32 7.04 18.31 0.24
C ASN A 32 6.19 19.48 0.80
N ALA A 33 6.21 20.63 0.13
CA ALA A 33 5.45 21.82 0.52
C ALA A 33 3.94 21.58 0.57
N ASP A 34 3.37 20.88 -0.42
CA ASP A 34 1.93 20.57 -0.48
C ASP A 34 1.47 19.77 0.76
N GLN A 35 2.34 18.91 1.30
CA GLN A 35 2.07 18.17 2.54
C GLN A 35 2.02 19.11 3.75
N ALA A 36 3.01 20.00 3.88
CA ALA A 36 3.08 20.95 4.98
C ALA A 36 1.93 21.96 4.94
N ASP A 37 1.65 22.52 3.77
CA ASP A 37 0.59 23.51 3.56
C ASP A 37 -0.80 22.91 3.80
N ALA A 38 -1.03 21.67 3.36
CA ALA A 38 -2.24 20.93 3.69
C ALA A 38 -2.44 20.79 5.21
N MET A 39 -1.41 20.38 5.95
CA MET A 39 -1.49 20.21 7.39
C MET A 39 -1.69 21.54 8.13
N ASN A 40 -1.03 22.62 7.70
CA ASN A 40 -1.17 23.93 8.35
C ASN A 40 -2.53 24.60 8.06
N SER A 41 -3.12 24.37 6.89
CA SER A 41 -4.38 25.03 6.49
C SER A 41 -5.64 24.39 7.09
N ARG A 42 -5.71 23.05 7.17
CA ARG A 42 -6.90 22.31 7.63
C ARG A 42 -6.65 21.35 8.79
N GLY A 43 -5.43 21.35 9.34
CA GLY A 43 -4.97 20.31 10.25
C GLY A 43 -4.56 19.03 9.52
N LEU A 44 -3.86 18.15 10.23
CA LEU A 44 -3.60 16.79 9.76
C LEU A 44 -4.86 15.96 9.91
N LEU A 45 -5.39 15.46 8.80
CA LEU A 45 -6.53 14.55 8.79
C LEU A 45 -6.04 13.13 9.09
N LEU A 46 -6.52 12.57 10.19
CA LEU A 46 -6.31 11.17 10.53
C LEU A 46 -7.61 10.40 10.30
N ARG A 47 -7.55 9.36 9.46
CA ARG A 47 -8.63 8.41 9.23
C ARG A 47 -8.46 7.21 10.15
N ASP A 48 -9.47 6.90 10.94
CA ASP A 48 -9.53 5.71 11.81
C ASP A 48 -10.93 5.09 11.73
N GLY A 49 -11.03 3.79 11.44
CA GLY A 49 -12.34 3.12 11.30
C GLY A 49 -13.27 3.76 10.27
N GLY A 50 -12.74 4.40 9.22
CA GLY A 50 -13.51 5.12 8.19
C GLY A 50 -13.93 6.54 8.57
N VAL A 51 -13.62 7.01 9.78
CA VAL A 51 -13.93 8.35 10.27
C VAL A 51 -12.69 9.23 10.17
N ASP A 52 -12.84 10.42 9.58
CA ASP A 52 -11.80 11.43 9.52
C ASP A 52 -11.93 12.42 10.68
N ARG A 53 -10.80 12.79 11.27
CA ARG A 53 -10.72 13.87 12.26
C ARG A 53 -9.48 14.74 12.00
N ALA A 54 -9.62 16.04 12.18
CA ALA A 54 -8.55 17.02 11.97
C ALA A 54 -7.78 17.28 13.27
N VAL A 55 -6.45 17.18 13.21
CA VAL A 55 -5.55 17.43 14.33
C VAL A 55 -4.72 18.69 14.06
N PRO A 56 -4.69 19.67 14.97
CA PRO A 56 -3.95 20.92 14.78
C PRO A 56 -2.45 20.71 15.04
N VAL A 57 -1.74 20.21 14.03
CA VAL A 57 -0.28 19.99 14.06
C VAL A 57 0.47 21.23 13.58
N HIS A 58 1.74 21.36 13.98
CA HIS A 58 2.66 22.26 13.30
C HIS A 58 3.36 21.51 12.16
N ALA A 59 3.34 22.04 10.94
CA ALA A 59 4.06 21.44 9.82
C ALA A 59 5.03 22.43 9.17
N ALA A 60 6.20 21.94 8.76
CA ALA A 60 7.20 22.75 8.07
C ALA A 60 8.02 21.92 7.08
N THR A 61 8.63 22.60 6.11
CA THR A 61 9.53 21.97 5.13
C THR A 61 10.97 21.90 5.62
N THR A 62 11.31 22.65 6.66
CA THR A 62 12.65 22.67 7.29
C THR A 62 12.51 22.66 8.80
N ALA A 63 13.58 22.32 9.51
CA ALA A 63 13.63 22.28 10.97
C ALA A 63 13.80 23.67 11.62
N ALA A 64 14.11 24.72 10.83
CA ALA A 64 14.40 26.05 11.33
C ALA A 64 13.33 26.67 12.26
N PRO A 65 12.01 26.58 11.98
CA PRO A 65 10.98 27.20 12.83
C PRO A 65 10.72 26.45 14.14
N VAL A 66 11.22 25.22 14.28
CA VAL A 66 10.96 24.37 15.45
C VAL A 66 11.75 24.87 16.67
N GLY A 67 13.02 25.25 16.48
CA GLY A 67 13.96 25.45 17.57
C GLY A 67 14.34 24.14 18.28
N VAL A 68 14.90 24.23 19.48
CA VAL A 68 15.31 23.06 20.27
C VAL A 68 14.09 22.19 20.62
N ALA A 69 14.21 20.89 20.41
CA ALA A 69 13.19 19.89 20.76
C ALA A 69 13.67 18.97 21.89
N ASP A 70 12.75 18.43 22.68
CA ASP A 70 13.08 17.41 23.68
C ASP A 70 13.40 16.08 23.00
N LEU A 71 12.67 15.76 21.92
CA LEU A 71 12.79 14.53 21.16
C LEU A 71 12.71 14.80 19.65
N VAL A 72 13.68 14.26 18.91
CA VAL A 72 13.64 14.16 17.45
C VAL A 72 13.40 12.71 17.06
N VAL A 73 12.27 12.42 16.40
CA VAL A 73 11.96 11.09 15.87
C VAL A 73 12.28 11.06 14.38
N VAL A 74 13.21 10.19 13.99
CA VAL A 74 13.69 10.09 12.60
C VAL A 74 12.93 9.00 11.86
N LEU A 75 12.22 9.41 10.80
CA LEU A 75 11.32 8.58 9.99
C LEU A 75 11.44 8.86 8.49
N VAL A 76 12.47 9.58 8.05
CA VAL A 76 12.80 9.70 6.63
C VAL A 76 13.11 8.34 6.01
N LYS A 77 13.16 8.26 4.67
CA LYS A 77 13.71 7.08 4.00
C LYS A 77 15.17 6.90 4.39
N SER A 78 15.60 5.64 4.54
CA SER A 78 16.92 5.28 5.08
C SER A 78 18.09 6.00 4.40
N PHE A 79 18.06 6.13 3.07
CA PHE A 79 19.08 6.83 2.28
C PHE A 79 19.07 8.37 2.42
N HIS A 80 18.07 8.95 3.10
CA HIS A 80 17.99 10.38 3.41
C HIS A 80 18.36 10.70 4.87
N THR A 81 18.67 9.71 5.72
CA THR A 81 18.90 9.93 7.17
C THR A 81 20.01 10.95 7.43
N ARG A 82 21.17 10.83 6.74
CA ARG A 82 22.30 11.74 6.91
C ARG A 82 21.93 13.19 6.58
N GLU A 83 21.50 13.41 5.34
CA GLU A 83 21.11 14.73 4.83
C GLU A 83 20.05 15.39 5.73
N ALA A 84 19.02 14.62 6.11
CA ALA A 84 17.93 15.14 6.93
C ALA A 84 18.40 15.55 8.33
N MET A 85 19.26 14.75 8.97
CA MET A 85 19.75 15.04 10.31
C MET A 85 20.77 16.19 10.32
N GLU A 86 21.68 16.25 9.34
CA GLU A 86 22.62 17.37 9.16
C GLU A 86 21.88 18.70 9.00
N ALA A 87 20.81 18.72 8.21
CA ALA A 87 19.95 19.89 8.01
C ALA A 87 19.06 20.25 9.21
N ALA A 88 18.99 19.39 10.23
CA ALA A 88 18.12 19.53 11.39
C ALA A 88 18.89 19.60 12.73
N THR A 89 20.18 19.91 12.70
CA THR A 89 21.02 20.08 13.90
C THR A 89 20.56 21.23 14.80
N SER A 90 19.82 22.21 14.27
CA SER A 90 19.20 23.28 15.06
C SER A 90 18.14 22.81 16.06
N LEU A 91 17.68 21.56 15.93
CA LEU A 91 16.76 20.92 16.89
C LEU A 91 17.45 20.49 18.18
N LEU A 92 18.78 20.44 18.20
CA LEU A 92 19.54 19.81 19.26
C LEU A 92 19.87 20.81 20.38
N GLY A 93 19.42 20.47 21.58
CA GLY A 93 19.84 21.04 22.85
C GLY A 93 20.71 20.06 23.64
N PRO A 94 21.10 20.43 24.88
CA PRO A 94 21.92 19.56 25.74
C PRO A 94 21.23 18.22 26.07
N ASP A 95 19.90 18.23 26.22
CA ASP A 95 19.12 17.07 26.65
C ASP A 95 18.29 16.41 25.54
N THR A 96 18.44 16.87 24.30
CA THR A 96 17.66 16.35 23.16
C THR A 96 18.01 14.89 22.87
N ALA A 97 17.00 14.03 22.87
CA ALA A 97 17.12 12.66 22.40
C ALA A 97 16.79 12.56 20.90
N VAL A 98 17.51 11.70 20.18
CA VAL A 98 17.27 11.40 18.77
C VAL A 98 16.90 9.93 18.65
N LEU A 99 15.63 9.64 18.34
CA LEU A 99 15.09 8.29 18.24
C LEU A 99 14.91 7.90 16.77
N SER A 100 15.59 6.85 16.34
CA SER A 100 15.30 6.20 15.05
C SER A 100 14.14 5.21 15.21
N LEU A 101 13.09 5.33 14.38
CA LEU A 101 12.04 4.32 14.23
C LEU A 101 12.05 3.69 12.83
N GLN A 102 13.15 3.84 12.10
CA GLN A 102 13.29 3.42 10.72
C GLN A 102 13.31 1.88 10.58
N ASN A 103 13.12 1.38 9.35
CA ASN A 103 13.26 -0.04 9.05
C ASN A 103 14.67 -0.32 8.52
N GLY A 104 15.24 -1.46 8.92
CA GLY A 104 16.62 -1.84 8.57
C GLY A 104 17.58 -1.58 9.72
N LEU A 105 18.89 -1.59 9.42
CA LEU A 105 19.97 -1.27 10.35
C LEU A 105 20.92 -0.22 9.75
N GLY A 106 21.60 0.52 10.63
CA GLY A 106 22.70 1.43 10.30
C GLY A 106 22.32 2.91 10.36
N HIS A 107 21.05 3.22 10.60
CA HIS A 107 20.59 4.59 10.81
C HIS A 107 21.19 5.17 12.09
N GLU A 108 21.24 4.38 13.15
CA GLU A 108 21.74 4.77 14.47
C GLU A 108 23.24 5.08 14.42
N ASP A 109 24.01 4.35 13.62
CA ASP A 109 25.42 4.65 13.35
C ASP A 109 25.56 6.01 12.65
N ILE A 110 24.77 6.25 11.58
CA ILE A 110 24.76 7.53 10.86
C ILE A 110 24.37 8.68 11.79
N LEU A 111 23.32 8.50 12.60
CA LEU A 111 22.87 9.50 13.55
C LEU A 111 23.95 9.76 14.60
N ALA A 112 24.58 8.72 15.15
CA ALA A 112 25.62 8.85 16.15
C ALA A 112 26.85 9.62 15.63
N GLU A 113 27.21 9.46 14.35
CA GLU A 113 28.28 10.24 13.71
C GLU A 113 27.97 11.74 13.63
N ILE A 114 26.68 12.12 13.57
CA ILE A 114 26.24 13.52 13.41
C ILE A 114 25.95 14.17 14.77
N VAL A 115 25.21 13.48 15.63
CA VAL A 115 24.66 14.05 16.88
C VAL A 115 25.32 13.54 18.15
N GLY A 116 26.31 12.63 18.03
CA GLY A 116 26.92 11.95 19.16
C GLY A 116 26.10 10.74 19.60
N ARG A 117 26.80 9.62 19.85
CA ARG A 117 26.20 8.33 20.23
C ARG A 117 25.33 8.46 21.49
N GLU A 118 25.73 9.32 22.41
CA GLU A 118 25.04 9.56 23.67
C GLU A 118 23.64 10.14 23.48
N ARG A 119 23.30 10.75 22.33
CA ARG A 119 21.94 11.26 22.06
C ARG A 119 21.03 10.27 21.36
N VAL A 120 21.57 9.18 20.82
CA VAL A 120 20.85 8.28 19.94
C VAL A 120 20.15 7.18 20.72
N LEU A 121 18.85 7.04 20.46
CA LEU A 121 18.02 5.93 20.86
C LEU A 121 17.63 5.12 19.63
N ALA A 122 17.55 3.81 19.80
CA ALA A 122 16.99 2.93 18.79
C ALA A 122 15.54 2.61 19.12
N GLY A 123 14.76 2.36 18.08
CA GLY A 123 13.39 1.94 18.24
C GLY A 123 12.85 1.15 17.07
N LYS A 124 11.81 0.39 17.38
CA LYS A 124 11.16 -0.52 16.47
C LYS A 124 9.66 -0.46 16.66
N THR A 125 8.96 0.05 15.65
CA THR A 125 7.50 0.08 15.68
C THR A 125 6.88 -0.93 14.71
N TYR A 126 5.76 -1.52 15.12
CA TYR A 126 4.81 -2.25 14.29
C TYR A 126 3.61 -1.39 13.90
N ALA A 127 3.56 -0.14 14.39
CA ALA A 127 2.59 0.83 13.93
C ALA A 127 2.79 1.12 12.44
N GLY A 128 1.67 1.39 11.77
CA GLY A 128 1.63 1.74 10.37
C GLY A 128 0.86 3.03 10.12
N GLY A 129 0.94 3.46 8.87
CA GLY A 129 0.08 4.50 8.32
C GLY A 129 0.10 4.39 6.81
N SER A 130 -0.98 4.82 6.16
CA SER A 130 -1.05 4.93 4.70
C SER A 130 -1.42 6.35 4.31
N GLN A 131 -0.66 6.93 3.39
CA GLN A 131 -0.98 8.26 2.86
C GLN A 131 -2.18 8.14 1.92
N LEU A 132 -3.26 8.87 2.21
CA LEU A 132 -4.46 8.92 1.36
C LEU A 132 -4.40 10.11 0.40
N ALA A 133 -4.00 11.27 0.92
CA ALA A 133 -3.80 12.52 0.18
C ALA A 133 -2.83 13.41 0.98
N PRO A 134 -2.33 14.55 0.45
CA PRO A 134 -1.53 15.48 1.25
C PRO A 134 -2.21 15.86 2.57
N GLY A 135 -1.50 15.74 3.70
CA GLY A 135 -2.05 15.97 5.04
C GLY A 135 -3.22 15.06 5.43
N HIS A 136 -3.40 13.90 4.79
CA HIS A 136 -4.45 12.93 5.11
C HIS A 136 -3.90 11.50 5.15
N VAL A 137 -3.97 10.87 6.30
CA VAL A 137 -3.41 9.52 6.52
C VAL A 137 -4.42 8.59 7.18
N LEU A 138 -4.47 7.35 6.70
CA LEU A 138 -5.07 6.24 7.42
C LEU A 138 -4.12 5.81 8.53
N ILE A 139 -4.57 5.87 9.78
CA ILE A 139 -3.74 5.49 10.92
C ILE A 139 -3.80 3.98 11.16
N GLY A 140 -2.66 3.41 11.54
CA GLY A 140 -2.53 2.01 11.91
C GLY A 140 -1.70 1.87 13.19
N THR A 141 -1.97 2.69 14.20
CA THR A 141 -1.20 2.77 15.45
C THR A 141 -1.79 1.94 16.58
N ARG A 142 -3.11 1.69 16.59
CA ARG A 142 -3.79 0.98 17.70
C ARG A 142 -3.40 -0.49 17.79
N GLY A 143 -3.10 -0.95 19.00
CA GLY A 143 -2.73 -2.35 19.29
C GLY A 143 -1.49 -2.81 18.54
N LYS A 144 -0.56 -1.88 18.30
CA LYS A 144 0.72 -2.13 17.62
C LYS A 144 1.87 -1.75 18.53
N ASP A 145 2.68 -2.73 18.83
CA ASP A 145 3.82 -2.55 19.73
C ASP A 145 4.87 -1.64 19.11
N THR A 146 5.49 -0.84 19.97
CA THR A 146 6.71 -0.12 19.72
C THR A 146 7.72 -0.46 20.80
N HIS A 147 8.93 -0.82 20.44
CA HIS A 147 10.02 -1.05 21.39
C HIS A 147 11.05 0.05 21.20
N ILE A 148 11.51 0.67 22.27
CA ILE A 148 12.60 1.66 22.25
C ILE A 148 13.65 1.31 23.28
N GLY A 149 14.90 1.70 23.06
CA GLY A 149 15.97 1.39 24.00
C GLY A 149 17.24 2.17 23.74
N GLU A 150 18.10 2.19 24.76
CA GLU A 150 19.48 2.66 24.65
C GLU A 150 20.29 1.65 23.84
N LEU A 151 21.24 2.13 23.03
CA LEU A 151 22.06 1.28 22.16
C LEU A 151 22.95 0.29 22.93
N ASP A 152 23.20 0.54 24.22
CA ASP A 152 23.96 -0.32 25.12
C ASP A 152 23.07 -1.23 26.00
N GLY A 153 21.75 -1.16 25.83
CA GLY A 153 20.78 -1.92 26.62
C GLY A 153 20.48 -1.35 28.00
N SER A 154 21.08 -0.22 28.37
CA SER A 154 20.78 0.44 29.65
C SER A 154 19.36 1.01 29.68
N ARG A 155 18.81 1.13 30.90
CA ARG A 155 17.52 1.78 31.14
C ARG A 155 17.77 3.15 31.76
N SER A 156 17.67 4.18 30.94
CA SER A 156 17.82 5.58 31.36
C SER A 156 16.46 6.22 31.70
N GLU A 157 16.50 7.33 32.46
CA GLU A 157 15.29 8.11 32.73
C GLU A 157 14.68 8.68 31.45
N ARG A 158 15.51 9.06 30.46
CA ARG A 158 15.03 9.65 29.21
C ARG A 158 14.25 8.66 28.36
N VAL A 159 14.68 7.40 28.24
CA VAL A 159 13.97 6.41 27.42
C VAL A 159 12.65 6.03 28.09
N GLN A 160 12.63 5.96 29.42
CA GLN A 160 11.39 5.74 30.18
C GLN A 160 10.40 6.89 29.98
N ARG A 161 10.85 8.14 30.12
CA ARG A 161 10.02 9.33 29.89
C ARG A 161 9.42 9.38 28.48
N ILE A 162 10.17 8.96 27.45
CA ILE A 162 9.67 8.86 26.08
C ILE A 162 8.60 7.77 25.97
N ALA A 163 8.85 6.57 26.53
CA ALA A 163 7.87 5.48 26.54
C ALA A 163 6.59 5.89 27.26
N ASP A 164 6.68 6.53 28.42
CA ASP A 164 5.53 7.02 29.19
C ASP A 164 4.73 8.06 28.40
N THR A 165 5.43 8.97 27.70
CA THR A 165 4.79 9.97 26.82
C THR A 165 4.04 9.32 25.67
N PHE A 166 4.62 8.29 25.04
CA PHE A 166 3.99 7.56 23.94
C PHE A 166 2.79 6.75 24.45
N ASN A 167 2.92 6.05 25.58
CA ASN A 167 1.84 5.29 26.19
C ASN A 167 0.67 6.17 26.63
N ALA A 168 0.95 7.36 27.18
CA ALA A 168 -0.09 8.35 27.51
C ALA A 168 -0.86 8.82 26.28
N ALA A 169 -0.24 8.77 25.09
CA ALA A 169 -0.89 9.03 23.81
C ALA A 169 -1.60 7.80 23.20
N GLY A 170 -1.62 6.66 23.89
CA GLY A 170 -2.19 5.41 23.37
C GLY A 170 -1.30 4.69 22.36
N LEU A 171 -0.01 5.03 22.28
CA LEU A 171 0.98 4.31 21.49
C LEU A 171 1.68 3.29 22.38
N GLU A 172 1.29 2.02 22.28
CA GLU A 172 1.82 0.92 23.08
C GLU A 172 3.33 0.80 22.91
N THR A 173 4.08 1.25 23.93
CA THR A 173 5.52 1.44 23.85
C THR A 173 6.24 0.81 25.03
N PHE A 174 7.22 -0.06 24.75
CA PHE A 174 8.00 -0.79 25.72
C PHE A 174 9.47 -0.38 25.70
N VAL A 175 10.08 -0.24 26.87
CA VAL A 175 11.53 -0.04 26.99
C VAL A 175 12.23 -1.40 26.92
N SER A 176 13.06 -1.60 25.91
CA SER A 176 13.85 -2.81 25.69
C SER A 176 15.26 -2.65 26.26
N ASP A 177 15.72 -3.63 27.01
CA ASP A 177 17.12 -3.82 27.43
C ASP A 177 17.95 -4.58 26.38
N ASN A 178 17.30 -5.04 25.30
CA ASN A 178 17.92 -5.70 24.16
C ASN A 178 17.37 -5.13 22.84
N ILE A 179 17.48 -3.81 22.69
CA ILE A 179 16.92 -3.12 21.50
C ILE A 179 17.62 -3.57 20.22
N LEU A 180 18.94 -3.82 20.26
CA LEU A 180 19.68 -4.33 19.11
C LEU A 180 19.17 -5.72 18.69
N GLY A 181 18.96 -6.64 19.63
CA GLY A 181 18.33 -7.94 19.33
C GLY A 181 16.96 -7.79 18.68
N THR A 182 16.14 -6.88 19.21
CA THR A 182 14.81 -6.56 18.66
C THR A 182 14.88 -6.06 17.21
N MET A 183 15.84 -5.18 16.91
CA MET A 183 16.05 -4.68 15.55
C MET A 183 16.52 -5.79 14.60
N TRP A 184 17.45 -6.64 15.05
CA TRP A 184 17.96 -7.74 14.27
C TRP A 184 16.88 -8.80 14.00
N ASP A 185 16.07 -9.18 14.98
CA ASP A 185 14.97 -10.12 14.75
C ASP A 185 14.01 -9.62 13.66
N LYS A 186 13.68 -8.31 13.65
CA LYS A 186 12.88 -7.74 12.57
C LYS A 186 13.64 -7.68 11.24
N LEU A 187 14.94 -7.42 11.27
CA LEU A 187 15.77 -7.47 10.08
C LEU A 187 15.69 -8.86 9.43
N LEU A 188 15.76 -9.94 10.21
CA LEU A 188 15.67 -11.32 9.69
C LEU A 188 14.37 -11.54 8.90
N ILE A 189 13.25 -11.01 9.38
CA ILE A 189 11.95 -11.08 8.70
C ILE A 189 12.01 -10.40 7.33
N ASN A 190 12.62 -9.21 7.25
CA ASN A 190 12.77 -8.47 6.00
C ASN A 190 13.76 -9.16 5.04
N VAL A 191 14.88 -9.69 5.57
CA VAL A 191 15.89 -10.44 4.81
C VAL A 191 15.28 -11.69 4.17
N ALA A 192 14.37 -12.37 4.88
CA ALA A 192 13.76 -13.61 4.42
C ALA A 192 13.01 -13.45 3.09
N THR A 193 12.33 -12.31 2.86
CA THR A 193 11.37 -12.19 1.74
C THR A 193 11.52 -10.93 0.88
N GLY A 194 12.09 -9.83 1.41
CA GLY A 194 12.07 -8.52 0.77
C GLY A 194 12.74 -8.52 -0.60
N ALA A 195 14.01 -8.92 -0.65
CA ALA A 195 14.77 -8.98 -1.91
C ALA A 195 14.20 -10.02 -2.88
N LEU A 196 13.74 -11.18 -2.39
CA LEU A 196 13.16 -12.23 -3.23
C LEU A 196 11.86 -11.76 -3.92
N SER A 197 10.95 -11.15 -3.17
CA SER A 197 9.73 -10.55 -3.72
C SER A 197 10.06 -9.43 -4.72
N GLY A 198 11.07 -8.59 -4.42
CA GLY A 198 11.53 -7.55 -5.33
C GLY A 198 12.10 -8.07 -6.65
N ILE A 199 12.96 -9.10 -6.59
CA ILE A 199 13.61 -9.70 -7.77
C ILE A 199 12.60 -10.45 -8.64
N THR A 200 11.75 -11.26 -8.02
CA THR A 200 10.81 -12.14 -8.74
C THR A 200 9.51 -11.45 -9.14
N ARG A 201 9.24 -10.27 -8.57
CA ARG A 201 7.96 -9.53 -8.70
C ARG A 201 6.74 -10.28 -8.16
N LEU A 202 6.95 -11.35 -7.38
CA LEU A 202 5.88 -12.16 -6.82
C LEU A 202 5.28 -11.54 -5.56
N THR A 203 3.97 -11.72 -5.41
CA THR A 203 3.24 -11.50 -4.15
C THR A 203 3.57 -12.58 -3.14
N TYR A 204 3.23 -12.39 -1.86
CA TYR A 204 3.45 -13.42 -0.83
C TYR A 204 2.71 -14.73 -1.14
N GLY A 205 1.48 -14.67 -1.63
CA GLY A 205 0.74 -15.87 -2.00
C GLY A 205 1.48 -16.78 -2.98
N GLU A 206 2.11 -16.19 -3.99
CA GLU A 206 2.88 -16.92 -5.00
C GLU A 206 4.29 -17.29 -4.50
N LEU A 207 4.95 -16.38 -3.76
CA LEU A 207 6.30 -16.57 -3.25
C LEU A 207 6.39 -17.74 -2.27
N TYR A 208 5.40 -17.89 -1.39
CA TYR A 208 5.34 -18.99 -0.41
C TYR A 208 4.96 -20.35 -1.02
N GLN A 209 4.57 -20.41 -2.29
CA GLN A 209 4.35 -21.67 -3.02
C GLN A 209 5.64 -22.21 -3.68
N ARG A 210 6.76 -21.49 -3.60
CA ARG A 210 8.02 -21.85 -4.27
C ARG A 210 9.07 -22.31 -3.27
N PRO A 211 9.34 -23.62 -3.15
CA PRO A 211 10.30 -24.14 -2.18
C PRO A 211 11.73 -23.64 -2.44
N GLU A 212 12.07 -23.30 -3.68
CA GLU A 212 13.37 -22.73 -4.04
C GLU A 212 13.56 -21.32 -3.47
N LEU A 213 12.47 -20.53 -3.40
CA LEU A 213 12.50 -19.20 -2.80
C LEU A 213 12.58 -19.29 -1.27
N GLU A 214 11.85 -20.22 -0.65
CA GLU A 214 12.01 -20.50 0.79
C GLU A 214 13.45 -20.89 1.11
N ALA A 215 14.05 -21.83 0.36
CA ALA A 215 15.42 -22.26 0.59
C ALA A 215 16.43 -21.09 0.51
N CYS A 216 16.27 -20.20 -0.48
CA CYS A 216 17.11 -19.01 -0.62
C CYS A 216 16.92 -18.02 0.54
N GLY A 217 15.67 -17.74 0.92
CA GLY A 217 15.34 -16.82 2.02
C GLY A 217 15.88 -17.32 3.36
N VAL A 218 15.68 -18.61 3.64
CA VAL A 218 16.20 -19.28 4.85
C VAL A 218 17.73 -19.24 4.89
N ALA A 219 18.42 -19.44 3.76
CA ALA A 219 19.87 -19.33 3.69
C ALA A 219 20.35 -17.88 3.94
N ALA A 220 19.67 -16.88 3.38
CA ALA A 220 19.98 -15.47 3.63
C ALA A 220 19.79 -15.09 5.11
N VAL A 221 18.75 -15.62 5.76
CA VAL A 221 18.52 -15.44 7.20
C VAL A 221 19.59 -16.12 8.03
N ALA A 222 20.00 -17.34 7.66
CA ALA A 222 21.05 -18.07 8.38
C ALA A 222 22.38 -17.30 8.38
N GLU A 223 22.76 -16.69 7.26
CA GLU A 223 23.92 -15.78 7.20
C GLU A 223 23.75 -14.60 8.16
N ALA A 224 22.59 -13.94 8.15
CA ALA A 224 22.31 -12.81 9.04
C ALA A 224 22.38 -13.20 10.53
N MET A 225 21.87 -14.38 10.90
CA MET A 225 21.95 -14.90 12.26
C MET A 225 23.41 -15.18 12.68
N ALA A 226 24.23 -15.73 11.78
CA ALA A 226 25.66 -15.95 12.04
C ALA A 226 26.40 -14.62 12.27
N VAL A 227 26.07 -13.58 11.48
CA VAL A 227 26.63 -12.23 11.67
C VAL A 227 26.19 -11.64 13.02
N ALA A 228 24.91 -11.77 13.39
CA ALA A 228 24.40 -11.30 14.68
C ALA A 228 25.15 -11.96 15.85
N GLN A 229 25.31 -13.28 15.79
CA GLN A 229 26.03 -14.06 16.80
C GLN A 229 27.49 -13.61 16.93
N ALA A 230 28.21 -13.47 15.81
CA ALA A 230 29.59 -13.01 15.80
C ALA A 230 29.75 -11.56 16.32
N SER A 231 28.66 -10.80 16.27
CA SER A 231 28.59 -9.42 16.76
C SER A 231 28.08 -9.31 18.21
N GLY A 232 27.88 -10.44 18.90
CA GLY A 232 27.41 -10.48 20.30
C GLY A 232 25.95 -10.08 20.49
N ILE A 233 25.14 -10.10 19.43
CA ILE A 233 23.74 -9.72 19.49
C ILE A 233 22.89 -10.93 19.87
N VAL A 234 22.05 -10.75 20.89
CA VAL A 234 21.15 -11.78 21.38
C VAL A 234 19.83 -11.73 20.60
N LEU A 235 19.57 -12.74 19.79
CA LEU A 235 18.35 -12.90 18.99
C LEU A 235 17.29 -13.69 19.76
N SER A 236 16.00 -13.37 19.53
CA SER A 236 14.89 -14.23 19.97
C SER A 236 14.54 -15.30 18.94
N ILE A 237 14.83 -15.04 17.65
CA ILE A 237 14.67 -16.03 16.58
C ILE A 237 15.87 -16.98 16.62
N THR A 238 15.60 -18.27 16.84
CA THR A 238 16.64 -19.32 16.95
C THR A 238 16.67 -20.26 15.74
N ASP A 239 15.62 -20.31 14.93
CA ASP A 239 15.57 -21.05 13.65
C ASP A 239 15.40 -20.04 12.49
N PRO A 240 16.29 -20.04 11.48
CA PRO A 240 16.14 -19.21 10.29
C PRO A 240 14.77 -19.34 9.59
N ARG A 241 14.14 -20.52 9.64
CA ARG A 241 12.81 -20.75 9.06
C ARG A 241 11.71 -19.99 9.78
N ASP A 242 11.90 -19.65 11.05
CA ASP A 242 10.90 -18.88 11.79
C ASP A 242 10.79 -17.45 11.29
N ALA A 243 11.90 -16.84 10.83
CA ALA A 243 11.84 -15.53 10.18
C ALA A 243 11.03 -15.58 8.88
N TRP A 244 11.21 -16.63 8.08
CA TRP A 244 10.41 -16.87 6.86
C TRP A 244 8.93 -17.04 7.19
N ARG A 245 8.58 -17.88 8.17
CA ARG A 245 7.18 -18.09 8.58
C ARG A 245 6.55 -16.80 9.11
N LYS A 246 7.26 -16.07 9.98
CA LYS A 246 6.80 -14.81 10.57
C LYS A 246 6.58 -13.72 9.52
N ALA A 247 7.40 -13.70 8.45
CA ALA A 247 7.26 -12.70 7.40
C ALA A 247 5.90 -12.72 6.70
N GLY A 248 5.29 -13.90 6.50
CA GLY A 248 4.01 -14.07 5.81
C GLY A 248 2.80 -14.23 6.73
N ALA A 249 3.01 -14.36 8.04
CA ALA A 249 1.97 -14.70 9.00
C ALA A 249 0.88 -13.62 9.05
N GLY A 250 -0.37 -14.03 8.81
CA GLY A 250 -1.55 -13.14 8.89
C GLY A 250 -1.67 -12.12 7.76
N LEU A 251 -0.86 -12.24 6.69
CA LEU A 251 -0.90 -11.34 5.53
C LEU A 251 -1.69 -11.95 4.37
N PRO A 252 -2.39 -11.13 3.57
CA PRO A 252 -3.21 -11.61 2.46
C PRO A 252 -2.35 -12.17 1.32
N TYR A 253 -2.94 -13.05 0.50
CA TYR A 253 -2.29 -13.64 -0.67
C TYR A 253 -1.65 -12.58 -1.59
N ALA A 254 -2.36 -11.47 -1.83
CA ALA A 254 -1.91 -10.40 -2.71
C ALA A 254 -0.90 -9.43 -2.07
N PHE A 255 -0.42 -9.70 -0.85
CA PHE A 255 0.50 -8.79 -0.16
C PHE A 255 1.81 -8.63 -0.94
N LYS A 256 2.26 -7.38 -1.06
CA LYS A 256 3.53 -7.01 -1.69
C LYS A 256 4.46 -6.39 -0.66
N THR A 257 5.72 -6.80 -0.67
CA THR A 257 6.76 -6.19 0.18
C THR A 257 6.98 -4.73 -0.18
N SER A 258 7.45 -3.93 0.78
CA SER A 258 7.82 -2.53 0.53
C SER A 258 8.90 -2.39 -0.56
N MET A 259 9.82 -3.35 -0.65
CA MET A 259 10.87 -3.38 -1.67
C MET A 259 10.28 -3.59 -3.08
N LEU A 260 9.36 -4.55 -3.24
CA LEU A 260 8.63 -4.74 -4.49
C LEU A 260 7.85 -3.47 -4.88
N GLN A 261 7.12 -2.88 -3.92
CA GLN A 261 6.38 -1.64 -4.17
C GLN A 261 7.29 -0.46 -4.58
N SER A 262 8.49 -0.33 -3.98
CA SER A 262 9.48 0.67 -4.40
C SER A 262 9.94 0.45 -5.83
N LEU A 263 10.26 -0.79 -6.20
CA LEU A 263 10.68 -1.13 -7.56
C LEU A 263 9.58 -0.94 -8.60
N GLU A 264 8.32 -1.20 -8.26
CA GLU A 264 7.15 -0.94 -9.13
C GLU A 264 6.95 0.56 -9.38
N LYS A 265 7.33 1.41 -8.43
CA LYS A 265 7.29 2.87 -8.54
C LYS A 265 8.55 3.48 -9.17
N GLY A 266 9.48 2.66 -9.65
CA GLY A 266 10.77 3.13 -10.19
C GLY A 266 11.62 3.88 -9.16
N SER A 267 11.43 3.60 -7.86
CA SER A 267 12.12 4.28 -6.77
C SER A 267 13.27 3.42 -6.22
N VAL A 268 14.27 4.07 -5.63
CA VAL A 268 15.33 3.41 -4.85
C VAL A 268 14.72 2.60 -3.69
N THR A 269 15.26 1.42 -3.45
CA THR A 269 14.82 0.51 -2.39
C THR A 269 15.63 0.70 -1.11
N GLU A 270 15.24 -0.02 -0.05
CA GLU A 270 16.00 -0.05 1.21
C GLU A 270 17.00 -1.22 1.28
N ILE A 271 17.37 -1.81 0.13
CA ILE A 271 18.23 -3.00 0.10
C ILE A 271 19.54 -2.83 0.86
N ASP A 272 20.16 -1.64 0.80
CA ASP A 272 21.41 -1.35 1.50
C ASP A 272 21.25 -1.34 3.01
N PHE A 273 20.05 -1.09 3.53
CA PHE A 273 19.74 -1.05 4.97
C PHE A 273 19.11 -2.34 5.47
N VAL A 274 18.78 -3.26 4.56
CA VAL A 274 18.27 -4.61 4.86
C VAL A 274 19.40 -5.63 4.64
N ASN A 275 19.47 -6.26 3.47
CA ASN A 275 20.50 -7.26 3.17
C ASN A 275 21.91 -6.63 3.14
N GLY A 276 22.04 -5.39 2.65
CA GLY A 276 23.32 -4.68 2.63
C GLY A 276 23.89 -4.42 4.01
N SER A 277 23.04 -4.28 5.04
CA SER A 277 23.49 -4.17 6.43
C SER A 277 24.11 -5.48 6.92
N VAL A 278 23.49 -6.62 6.58
CA VAL A 278 24.06 -7.95 6.87
C VAL A 278 25.45 -8.09 6.25
N VAL A 279 25.59 -7.67 4.98
CA VAL A 279 26.88 -7.70 4.27
C VAL A 279 27.95 -6.85 4.98
N ARG A 280 27.62 -5.60 5.33
CA ARG A 280 28.55 -4.69 6.01
C ARG A 280 28.96 -5.22 7.39
N TRP A 281 28.01 -5.73 8.16
CA TRP A 281 28.29 -6.30 9.48
C TRP A 281 29.10 -7.61 9.38
N GLY A 282 28.78 -8.47 8.40
CA GLY A 282 29.55 -9.69 8.14
C GLY A 282 31.01 -9.38 7.82
N ALA A 283 31.26 -8.38 6.98
CA ALA A 283 32.63 -7.92 6.70
C ALA A 283 33.36 -7.41 7.96
N ARG A 284 32.67 -6.70 8.87
CA ARG A 284 33.26 -6.20 10.14
C ARG A 284 33.68 -7.33 11.08
N CYS A 285 32.93 -8.44 11.12
CA CYS A 285 33.20 -9.57 12.02
C CYS A 285 33.82 -10.80 11.33
N GLY A 286 34.17 -10.70 10.05
CA GLY A 286 34.79 -11.80 9.30
C GLY A 286 33.85 -12.96 8.96
N VAL A 287 32.53 -12.74 8.93
CA VAL A 287 31.51 -13.74 8.58
C VAL A 287 31.10 -13.59 7.11
N PRO A 288 31.25 -14.64 6.28
CA PRO A 288 30.80 -14.62 4.88
C PRO A 288 29.28 -14.47 4.75
N THR A 289 28.84 -13.66 3.79
CA THR A 289 27.43 -13.36 3.52
C THR A 289 27.07 -13.45 2.02
N PRO A 290 27.48 -14.52 1.29
CA PRO A 290 27.37 -14.59 -0.17
C PRO A 290 25.93 -14.50 -0.70
N VAL A 291 24.94 -15.09 -0.02
CA VAL A 291 23.52 -15.02 -0.45
C VAL A 291 23.03 -13.58 -0.33
N ASN A 292 23.28 -12.92 0.81
CA ASN A 292 22.92 -11.51 0.98
C ASN A 292 23.64 -10.60 -0.02
N GLN A 293 24.93 -10.81 -0.27
CA GLN A 293 25.69 -10.07 -1.30
C GLN A 293 25.07 -10.21 -2.68
N THR A 294 24.66 -11.42 -3.06
CA THR A 294 24.02 -11.70 -4.34
C THR A 294 22.67 -10.99 -4.45
N LEU A 295 21.83 -11.09 -3.41
CA LEU A 295 20.52 -10.42 -3.37
C LEU A 295 20.66 -8.89 -3.48
N VAL A 296 21.65 -8.31 -2.79
CA VAL A 296 21.98 -6.88 -2.89
C VAL A 296 22.36 -6.52 -4.33
N ALA A 297 23.28 -7.26 -4.94
CA ALA A 297 23.72 -7.01 -6.31
C ALA A 297 22.57 -7.09 -7.32
N CYS A 298 21.68 -8.08 -7.19
CA CYS A 298 20.51 -8.22 -8.06
C CYS A 298 19.54 -7.04 -7.93
N ILE A 299 19.20 -6.62 -6.72
CA ILE A 299 18.31 -5.46 -6.52
C ILE A 299 18.97 -4.17 -7.01
N LYS A 300 20.26 -3.96 -6.75
CA LYS A 300 21.01 -2.80 -7.29
C LYS A 300 21.01 -2.77 -8.81
N GLY A 301 21.19 -3.94 -9.42
CA GLY A 301 21.01 -4.15 -10.85
C GLY A 301 19.61 -3.73 -11.29
N LEU A 302 18.56 -4.17 -10.60
CA LEU A 302 17.16 -3.83 -10.89
C LEU A 302 16.80 -2.37 -10.61
N GLU A 303 17.46 -1.67 -9.69
CA GLU A 303 17.29 -0.23 -9.47
C GLU A 303 17.83 0.58 -10.66
N THR A 304 18.87 0.07 -11.33
CA THR A 304 19.54 0.73 -12.45
C THR A 304 18.99 0.30 -13.81
N SER A 305 18.70 -1.00 -13.94
CA SER A 305 18.03 -1.59 -15.10
C SER A 305 16.51 -1.45 -15.00
N ALA A 306 16.01 -0.89 -13.89
CA ALA A 306 14.65 -0.41 -13.75
C ALA A 306 14.34 0.37 -15.01
N PRO A 307 13.33 -0.07 -15.76
CA PRO A 307 13.30 0.31 -17.12
C PRO A 307 13.02 1.78 -17.46
N THR A 308 13.89 2.32 -18.31
CA THR A 308 13.53 2.90 -19.62
C THR A 308 12.96 1.86 -20.62
N LEU A 309 12.74 0.59 -20.22
CA LEU A 309 11.59 -0.21 -20.72
C LEU A 309 10.28 0.52 -20.32
N THR A 310 10.01 1.63 -21.01
CA THR A 310 8.75 1.65 -21.75
C THR A 310 8.54 0.23 -22.24
N ALA A 311 7.49 -0.42 -21.75
CA ALA A 311 7.12 -1.73 -22.21
C ALA A 311 7.36 -1.77 -23.72
N SER A 312 8.26 -2.63 -24.18
CA SER A 312 8.26 -2.94 -25.61
C SER A 312 6.80 -3.30 -25.93
N PRO A 313 6.16 -2.70 -26.94
CA PRO A 313 4.70 -2.71 -27.09
C PRO A 313 4.08 -4.07 -27.43
N GLU A 314 4.74 -5.18 -27.10
CA GLU A 314 4.35 -6.52 -27.54
C GLU A 314 3.79 -7.42 -26.44
N SER A 315 3.62 -6.96 -25.19
CA SER A 315 2.79 -7.73 -24.24
C SER A 315 2.06 -6.96 -23.13
N ALA A 316 2.21 -5.64 -23.04
CA ALA A 316 1.31 -4.82 -22.24
C ALA A 316 0.23 -4.26 -23.16
N ALA A 317 -0.99 -4.78 -23.06
CA ALA A 317 -2.15 -4.11 -23.64
C ALA A 317 -2.10 -2.63 -23.25
N MET A 318 -2.10 -1.74 -24.25
CA MET A 318 -2.10 -0.29 -24.05
C MET A 318 -3.11 0.07 -22.95
N PRO A 319 -2.81 1.02 -22.03
CA PRO A 319 -3.87 1.57 -21.20
C PRO A 319 -4.86 2.22 -22.16
N ARG A 320 -6.01 1.55 -22.36
CA ARG A 320 -7.09 2.08 -23.17
C ARG A 320 -7.49 3.41 -22.52
N SER A 321 -7.45 4.49 -23.30
CA SER A 321 -7.91 5.83 -22.89
C SER A 321 -9.37 5.82 -22.42
N GLN A 322 -10.12 4.83 -22.92
CA GLN A 322 -11.49 4.55 -22.53
C GLN A 322 -11.55 3.59 -21.33
N LYS A 323 -12.14 4.04 -20.22
CA LYS A 323 -12.57 3.17 -19.12
C LYS A 323 -14.06 2.89 -19.28
N SER A 324 -14.45 1.63 -19.10
CA SER A 324 -15.83 1.17 -19.23
C SER A 324 -16.11 0.12 -18.17
N TYR A 325 -17.35 0.03 -17.71
CA TYR A 325 -17.82 -1.06 -16.85
C TYR A 325 -19.12 -1.63 -17.41
N VAL A 326 -19.37 -2.91 -17.13
CA VAL A 326 -20.62 -3.57 -17.47
C VAL A 326 -21.56 -3.41 -16.29
N GLU A 327 -22.56 -2.55 -16.44
CA GLU A 327 -23.66 -2.44 -15.46
C GLU A 327 -24.84 -3.33 -15.85
N HIS A 328 -25.00 -3.59 -17.16
CA HIS A 328 -26.31 -3.92 -17.74
C HIS A 328 -26.30 -5.18 -18.61
N VAL A 329 -27.26 -6.09 -18.37
CA VAL A 329 -27.46 -7.33 -19.13
C VAL A 329 -28.91 -7.42 -19.60
N ALA A 330 -29.13 -7.56 -20.90
CA ALA A 330 -30.47 -7.69 -21.48
C ALA A 330 -30.74 -9.12 -21.95
N VAL A 331 -31.77 -9.76 -21.41
CA VAL A 331 -32.13 -11.17 -21.66
C VAL A 331 -33.50 -11.28 -22.32
N ARG A 332 -33.63 -12.12 -23.34
CA ARG A 332 -34.93 -12.42 -23.95
C ARG A 332 -35.65 -13.48 -23.14
N VAL A 333 -36.91 -13.21 -22.81
CA VAL A 333 -37.75 -14.13 -22.03
C VAL A 333 -39.08 -14.35 -22.73
N LYS A 334 -39.56 -15.59 -22.70
CA LYS A 334 -40.84 -15.98 -23.30
C LYS A 334 -42.03 -15.45 -22.50
N ASP A 335 -41.93 -15.50 -21.18
CA ASP A 335 -42.93 -15.03 -20.24
C ASP A 335 -42.27 -13.97 -19.35
N ILE A 336 -42.43 -12.71 -19.72
CA ILE A 336 -41.75 -11.61 -19.02
C ILE A 336 -42.30 -11.40 -17.61
N GLN A 337 -43.60 -11.63 -17.39
CA GLN A 337 -44.23 -11.38 -16.09
C GLN A 337 -43.72 -12.35 -15.04
N TRP A 338 -43.61 -13.64 -15.40
CA TRP A 338 -43.04 -14.65 -14.49
C TRP A 338 -41.63 -14.27 -14.02
N HIS A 339 -40.81 -13.71 -14.92
CA HIS A 339 -39.44 -13.33 -14.57
C HIS A 339 -39.40 -12.07 -13.71
N ILE A 340 -40.26 -11.08 -13.97
CA ILE A 340 -40.42 -9.90 -13.10
C ILE A 340 -40.72 -10.35 -11.67
N ASP A 341 -41.73 -11.19 -11.51
CA ASP A 341 -42.17 -11.67 -10.19
C ASP A 341 -41.05 -12.46 -9.51
N PHE A 342 -40.37 -13.35 -10.24
CA PHE A 342 -39.24 -14.12 -9.70
C PHE A 342 -38.11 -13.21 -9.20
N PHE A 343 -37.64 -12.26 -10.01
CA PHE A 343 -36.51 -11.41 -9.63
C PHE A 343 -36.88 -10.43 -8.50
N HIS A 344 -38.11 -9.93 -8.46
CA HIS A 344 -38.61 -9.12 -7.36
C HIS A 344 -38.77 -9.95 -6.07
N ASP A 345 -39.57 -11.01 -6.09
CA ASP A 345 -39.97 -11.74 -4.88
C ASP A 345 -38.85 -12.62 -4.31
N VAL A 346 -38.00 -13.19 -5.17
CA VAL A 346 -36.93 -14.11 -4.74
C VAL A 346 -35.62 -13.38 -4.48
N LEU A 347 -35.32 -12.33 -5.26
CA LEU A 347 -34.01 -11.69 -5.24
C LEU A 347 -34.05 -10.22 -4.77
N GLY A 348 -35.24 -9.68 -4.50
CA GLY A 348 -35.41 -8.29 -4.05
C GLY A 348 -35.03 -7.26 -5.11
N MET A 349 -35.05 -7.67 -6.39
CA MET A 349 -34.68 -6.81 -7.51
C MET A 349 -35.92 -6.11 -8.06
N ASP A 350 -36.26 -4.98 -7.43
CA ASP A 350 -37.47 -4.23 -7.77
C ASP A 350 -37.45 -3.71 -9.22
N VAL A 351 -38.63 -3.66 -9.84
CA VAL A 351 -38.78 -3.03 -11.15
C VAL A 351 -38.52 -1.54 -11.03
N ARG A 352 -37.54 -1.06 -11.79
CA ARG A 352 -37.19 0.35 -11.88
C ARG A 352 -37.94 1.06 -13.01
N GLU A 353 -38.05 0.39 -14.16
CA GLU A 353 -38.61 0.98 -15.38
C GLU A 353 -39.30 -0.09 -16.23
N VAL A 354 -40.37 0.31 -16.92
CA VAL A 354 -41.17 -0.56 -17.78
C VAL A 354 -41.45 0.14 -19.10
N ASP A 355 -41.22 -0.57 -20.20
CA ASP A 355 -41.62 -0.17 -21.55
C ASP A 355 -42.82 -1.01 -22.00
N GLY A 356 -43.88 -0.32 -22.41
CA GLY A 356 -45.19 -0.89 -22.73
C GLY A 356 -46.23 -0.80 -21.59
N PRO A 357 -47.46 -1.29 -21.83
CA PRO A 357 -48.50 -1.34 -20.81
C PRO A 357 -48.04 -2.16 -19.59
N ALA A 358 -48.38 -1.71 -18.38
CA ALA A 358 -47.95 -2.38 -17.14
C ALA A 358 -48.46 -3.82 -17.02
N ASP A 359 -49.57 -4.15 -17.68
CA ASP A 359 -50.18 -5.47 -17.76
C ASP A 359 -49.68 -6.33 -18.93
N ALA A 360 -48.85 -5.76 -19.82
CA ALA A 360 -48.25 -6.46 -20.96
C ALA A 360 -46.92 -5.80 -21.37
N PRO A 361 -45.89 -5.82 -20.49
CA PRO A 361 -44.66 -5.10 -20.74
C PRO A 361 -43.90 -5.73 -21.91
N GLN A 362 -43.33 -4.90 -22.77
CA GLN A 362 -42.43 -5.35 -23.83
C GLN A 362 -41.01 -5.48 -23.29
N GLN A 363 -40.62 -4.58 -22.40
CA GLN A 363 -39.31 -4.61 -21.73
C GLN A 363 -39.41 -4.12 -20.30
N VAL A 364 -38.60 -4.68 -19.40
CA VAL A 364 -38.55 -4.28 -18.00
C VAL A 364 -37.12 -4.21 -17.50
N TRP A 365 -36.79 -3.16 -16.74
CA TRP A 365 -35.50 -2.98 -16.09
C TRP A 365 -35.66 -3.08 -14.58
N THR A 366 -34.77 -3.84 -13.95
CA THR A 366 -34.74 -4.03 -12.49
C THR A 366 -33.62 -3.22 -11.85
N VAL A 367 -33.76 -2.92 -10.56
CA VAL A 367 -32.68 -2.38 -9.72
C VAL A 367 -31.54 -3.41 -9.68
N GLY A 368 -30.34 -3.00 -10.08
CA GLY A 368 -29.17 -3.88 -10.20
C GLY A 368 -28.79 -4.29 -11.63
N GLY A 369 -29.43 -3.73 -12.66
CA GLY A 369 -28.90 -3.73 -14.03
C GLY A 369 -29.35 -4.89 -14.94
N MET A 370 -30.48 -5.55 -14.65
CA MET A 370 -31.06 -6.55 -15.56
C MET A 370 -32.21 -5.95 -16.37
N GLN A 371 -32.18 -6.11 -17.69
CA GLN A 371 -33.31 -5.87 -18.59
C GLN A 371 -33.88 -7.18 -19.13
N LEU A 372 -35.20 -7.30 -19.06
CA LEU A 372 -35.95 -8.43 -19.61
C LEU A 372 -36.68 -7.95 -20.86
N MET A 373 -36.60 -8.70 -21.96
CA MET A 373 -37.27 -8.38 -23.22
C MET A 373 -38.25 -9.49 -23.58
N HIS A 374 -39.54 -9.15 -23.69
CA HIS A 374 -40.60 -10.11 -23.99
C HIS A 374 -40.50 -10.55 -25.45
N THR A 375 -40.20 -11.84 -25.69
CA THR A 375 -40.08 -12.41 -27.04
C THR A 375 -40.78 -13.78 -27.11
N PRO A 376 -42.13 -13.82 -27.19
CA PRO A 376 -42.91 -15.04 -27.01
C PRO A 376 -42.71 -16.09 -28.11
N GLY A 377 -42.23 -15.69 -29.30
CA GLY A 377 -41.95 -16.57 -30.44
C GLY A 377 -40.51 -17.11 -30.53
N PHE A 378 -39.66 -16.87 -29.52
CA PHE A 378 -38.26 -17.26 -29.58
C PHE A 378 -38.03 -18.73 -29.21
N GLU A 379 -37.59 -19.59 -30.13
CA GLU A 379 -37.10 -20.95 -29.84
C GLU A 379 -35.62 -21.08 -30.18
N ALA A 380 -34.81 -21.51 -29.21
CA ALA A 380 -33.36 -21.65 -29.39
C ALA A 380 -33.02 -22.98 -30.09
N PRO A 381 -32.18 -23.00 -31.16
CA PRO A 381 -31.64 -24.23 -31.71
C PRO A 381 -30.61 -24.87 -30.74
N PRO A 382 -30.36 -26.18 -30.82
CA PRO A 382 -29.40 -26.86 -29.95
C PRO A 382 -27.96 -26.65 -30.46
N SER A 383 -27.44 -25.44 -30.29
CA SER A 383 -25.99 -25.17 -30.31
C SER A 383 -25.70 -23.99 -29.39
N ASN A 384 -24.42 -23.80 -29.11
CA ASN A 384 -23.84 -22.73 -28.29
C ASN A 384 -24.12 -21.30 -28.80
N ASP A 385 -24.85 -21.15 -29.90
CA ASP A 385 -25.46 -19.91 -30.39
C ASP A 385 -26.89 -19.67 -29.82
N ALA A 386 -27.19 -20.28 -28.66
CA ALA A 386 -28.54 -20.32 -28.06
C ALA A 386 -29.13 -18.96 -27.62
N GLY A 387 -28.44 -17.83 -27.82
CA GLY A 387 -29.08 -16.50 -27.85
C GLY A 387 -29.95 -16.13 -26.65
N TRP A 388 -29.47 -16.30 -25.41
CA TRP A 388 -30.18 -15.79 -24.23
C TRP A 388 -29.94 -14.28 -24.04
N LEU A 389 -28.77 -13.80 -24.47
CA LEU A 389 -28.36 -12.41 -24.35
C LEU A 389 -28.79 -11.63 -25.61
N ALA A 390 -29.70 -10.67 -25.47
CA ALA A 390 -30.19 -9.84 -26.56
C ALA A 390 -29.09 -8.89 -27.07
N HIS A 391 -28.44 -8.19 -26.14
CA HIS A 391 -27.26 -7.37 -26.36
C HIS A 391 -26.56 -7.11 -25.01
N LEU A 392 -25.34 -6.57 -25.05
CA LEU A 392 -24.61 -6.10 -23.86
C LEU A 392 -24.63 -4.57 -23.80
N GLY A 393 -25.17 -4.01 -22.72
CA GLY A 393 -25.10 -2.57 -22.48
C GLY A 393 -23.80 -2.19 -21.78
N ILE A 394 -23.01 -1.30 -22.38
CA ILE A 394 -21.71 -0.88 -21.84
C ILE A 394 -21.70 0.63 -21.66
N MET A 395 -21.58 1.07 -20.41
CA MET A 395 -21.39 2.46 -20.05
C MET A 395 -19.96 2.89 -20.36
N VAL A 396 -19.81 3.96 -21.15
CA VAL A 396 -18.53 4.49 -21.60
C VAL A 396 -18.37 5.94 -21.17
N GLN A 397 -17.16 6.31 -20.74
CA GLN A 397 -16.88 7.67 -20.26
C GLN A 397 -16.92 8.73 -21.38
N ASP A 398 -16.59 8.36 -22.61
CA ASP A 398 -16.63 9.20 -23.81
C ASP A 398 -17.18 8.38 -24.99
N LEU A 399 -18.47 8.53 -25.27
CA LEU A 399 -19.16 7.74 -26.29
C LEU A 399 -18.62 8.02 -27.69
N GLU A 400 -18.28 9.26 -28.02
CA GLU A 400 -17.79 9.61 -29.35
C GLU A 400 -16.44 8.97 -29.62
N SER A 401 -15.51 9.04 -28.66
CA SER A 401 -14.22 8.36 -28.80
C SER A 401 -14.38 6.85 -28.90
N ALA A 402 -15.30 6.27 -28.11
CA ALA A 402 -15.55 4.83 -28.13
C ALA A 402 -16.10 4.35 -29.47
N LEU A 403 -17.02 5.11 -30.08
CA LEU A 403 -17.60 4.77 -31.38
C LEU A 403 -16.58 4.85 -32.52
N VAL A 404 -15.77 5.92 -32.54
CA VAL A 404 -14.69 6.08 -33.54
C VAL A 404 -13.70 4.91 -33.46
N ASP A 405 -13.37 4.48 -32.26
CA ASP A 405 -12.46 3.36 -32.06
C ASP A 405 -13.12 2.02 -32.43
N ALA A 406 -14.38 1.80 -32.07
CA ALA A 406 -15.10 0.57 -32.38
C ALA A 406 -15.21 0.30 -33.88
N GLN A 407 -15.43 1.34 -34.69
CA GLN A 407 -15.49 1.22 -36.16
C GLN A 407 -14.22 0.63 -36.79
N LYS A 408 -13.06 0.81 -36.14
CA LYS A 408 -11.78 0.23 -36.60
C LYS A 408 -11.74 -1.30 -36.51
N TRP A 409 -12.68 -1.92 -35.80
CA TRP A 409 -12.73 -3.35 -35.53
C TRP A 409 -13.75 -4.11 -36.39
N GLY A 410 -14.25 -3.50 -37.46
CA GLY A 410 -15.16 -4.18 -38.39
C GLY A 410 -16.54 -4.47 -37.79
N VAL A 411 -16.94 -3.69 -36.79
CA VAL A 411 -18.29 -3.74 -36.23
C VAL A 411 -19.30 -3.22 -37.24
N LYS A 412 -20.54 -3.71 -37.16
CA LYS A 412 -21.64 -3.26 -38.02
C LYS A 412 -22.64 -2.49 -37.18
N GLU A 413 -22.98 -1.27 -37.58
CA GLU A 413 -24.08 -0.52 -36.95
C GLU A 413 -25.41 -1.25 -37.17
N LEU A 414 -26.19 -1.38 -36.10
CA LEU A 414 -27.51 -1.98 -36.12
C LEU A 414 -28.61 -0.92 -36.29
N PRO A 415 -29.78 -1.27 -36.85
CA PRO A 415 -30.85 -0.31 -37.15
C PRO A 415 -31.38 0.52 -35.97
N GLN A 416 -31.13 0.06 -34.74
CA GLN A 416 -31.55 0.69 -33.50
C GLN A 416 -30.86 2.04 -33.23
N GLY A 417 -29.63 2.24 -33.72
CA GLY A 417 -28.91 3.50 -33.57
C GLY A 417 -27.39 3.36 -33.76
N ARG A 418 -26.71 4.48 -33.96
CA ARG A 418 -25.24 4.50 -34.19
C ARG A 418 -24.42 3.93 -33.03
N ASN A 419 -24.99 3.93 -31.83
CA ASN A 419 -24.39 3.38 -30.63
C ASN A 419 -24.70 1.89 -30.42
N TRP A 420 -25.45 1.28 -31.33
CA TRP A 420 -25.73 -0.16 -31.37
C TRP A 420 -24.85 -0.83 -32.41
N LEU A 421 -23.98 -1.71 -31.95
CA LEU A 421 -22.93 -2.33 -32.74
C LEU A 421 -23.06 -3.85 -32.69
N GLN A 422 -23.03 -4.50 -33.84
CA GLN A 422 -22.82 -5.93 -33.96
C GLN A 422 -21.33 -6.19 -34.15
N LEU A 423 -20.75 -6.96 -33.23
CA LEU A 423 -19.38 -7.43 -33.32
C LEU A 423 -19.25 -8.51 -34.42
N PRO A 424 -18.04 -8.77 -34.94
CA PRO A 424 -17.84 -9.73 -36.02
C PRO A 424 -18.32 -11.17 -35.76
N ASP A 425 -18.42 -11.56 -34.49
CA ASP A 425 -18.93 -12.87 -34.03
C ASP A 425 -20.45 -12.91 -33.84
N GLY A 426 -21.15 -11.80 -34.13
CA GLY A 426 -22.60 -11.69 -34.08
C GLY A 426 -23.16 -11.11 -32.79
N LEU A 427 -22.33 -10.88 -31.75
CA LEU A 427 -22.77 -10.28 -30.49
C LEU A 427 -23.22 -8.84 -30.70
N ALA A 428 -24.43 -8.50 -30.24
CA ALA A 428 -24.91 -7.12 -30.21
C ALA A 428 -24.44 -6.41 -28.92
N VAL A 429 -23.95 -5.18 -29.05
CA VAL A 429 -23.49 -4.32 -27.95
C VAL A 429 -24.12 -2.94 -28.13
N GLU A 430 -24.61 -2.37 -27.04
CA GLU A 430 -25.01 -0.96 -26.97
C GLU A 430 -23.97 -0.18 -26.15
N LEU A 431 -23.38 0.86 -26.73
CA LEU A 431 -22.50 1.78 -26.01
C LEU A 431 -23.32 2.97 -25.50
N ILE A 432 -23.19 3.30 -24.22
CA ILE A 432 -24.01 4.31 -23.56
C ILE A 432 -23.10 5.34 -22.89
N GLN A 433 -23.30 6.63 -23.17
CA GLN A 433 -22.54 7.69 -22.52
C GLN A 433 -22.86 7.74 -21.02
N ALA A 434 -21.84 7.54 -20.19
CA ALA A 434 -22.00 7.69 -18.75
C ALA A 434 -22.09 9.17 -18.35
N HIS A 435 -22.89 9.47 -17.33
CA HIS A 435 -22.99 10.81 -16.76
C HIS A 435 -21.98 11.02 -15.62
N GLY A 436 -21.37 12.20 -15.55
CA GLY A 436 -20.48 12.58 -14.46
C GLY A 436 -19.30 11.61 -14.25
N ASN A 437 -19.09 11.19 -13.00
CA ASN A 437 -17.99 10.29 -12.63
C ASN A 437 -18.44 8.83 -12.43
N SER A 438 -19.64 8.46 -12.89
CA SER A 438 -20.28 7.18 -12.59
C SER A 438 -19.45 5.96 -13.01
N VAL A 439 -18.69 6.04 -14.11
CA VAL A 439 -17.76 4.97 -14.52
C VAL A 439 -16.64 4.76 -13.50
N ALA A 440 -16.09 5.84 -12.95
CA ALA A 440 -15.04 5.74 -11.94
C ALA A 440 -15.59 5.26 -10.60
N GLU A 441 -16.80 5.68 -10.24
CA GLU A 441 -17.49 5.25 -9.02
C GLU A 441 -17.87 3.77 -9.08
N ALA A 442 -18.43 3.30 -10.18
CA ALA A 442 -18.77 1.89 -10.37
C ALA A 442 -17.53 0.99 -10.38
N LEU A 443 -16.43 1.41 -11.03
CA LEU A 443 -15.15 0.71 -10.99
C LEU A 443 -14.48 0.73 -9.60
N ALA A 444 -14.91 1.63 -8.71
CA ALA A 444 -14.44 1.68 -7.33
C ALA A 444 -15.23 0.75 -6.39
N ILE A 445 -16.37 0.19 -6.83
CA ILE A 445 -17.14 -0.79 -6.05
C ILE A 445 -16.38 -2.12 -6.01
N GLN A 446 -15.93 -2.52 -4.82
CA GLN A 446 -15.37 -3.85 -4.58
C GLN A 446 -16.52 -4.86 -4.41
N ALA A 447 -16.93 -5.53 -5.50
CA ALA A 447 -18.07 -6.47 -5.50
C ALA A 447 -17.86 -7.78 -4.69
N ARG A 448 -16.78 -7.88 -3.89
CA ARG A 448 -16.58 -8.95 -2.90
C ARG A 448 -15.92 -8.38 -1.66
N VAL A 449 -16.73 -7.76 -0.82
CA VAL A 449 -16.54 -7.65 0.63
C VAL A 449 -17.88 -7.96 1.28
#